data_AF-A0AAJ6HWA7-F1
#
_entry.id   AF-A0AAJ6HWA7-F1
#
_cell.length_a   1.000
_cell.length_b   1.000
_cell.length_c   1.000
_cell.angle_alpha   90.00
_cell.angle_beta   90.00
_cell.angle_gamma   90.00
#
_symmetry.space_group_name_H-M   'P 1'
#
loop_
_entity.id
_entity.type
_entity.pdbx_description
1 polymer ?
#
loop_
_entity_poly.entity_id
_entity_poly.type
_entity_poly.pdbx_seq_one_letter_code
_entity_poly.pdbx_strand_id
1 'polypeptide(L)'
;MQSRLEVLTPDGTGWRREPLAGPPKLDHCEIVGTEPDHSDAYLLASEGFLRPAALLHGHIGDAVETLKREPEFFDVGGHAVRQFFATSDDGTRVPYFVVGDPSATAGPSLLTGYGGYEVSQTPYYSGVVGKGWLARGGSYVVANIRGGREYGPRWHRAAMRENRVK
;
A
#
# COMPACT_ATOMS: atom_id res chain seq x y z
N MET A 1 3.24 0.21 -3.02
CA MET A 1 2.87 1.58 -3.49
C MET A 1 1.65 2.04 -2.69
N GLN A 2 1.52 3.33 -2.35
CA GLN A 2 0.35 3.85 -1.63
C GLN A 2 -0.82 4.05 -2.61
N SER A 3 -2.04 3.67 -2.21
CA SER A 3 -3.25 3.98 -2.99
C SER A 3 -3.55 5.49 -2.97
N ARG A 4 -3.94 6.04 -4.12
CA ARG A 4 -4.50 7.40 -4.22
C ARG A 4 -5.93 7.28 -4.73
N LEU A 5 -6.87 7.79 -3.93
CA LEU A 5 -8.30 7.80 -4.25
C LEU A 5 -8.72 9.23 -4.57
N GLU A 6 -9.53 9.39 -5.62
CA GLU A 6 -10.00 10.70 -6.10
C GLU A 6 -11.50 10.65 -6.33
N VAL A 7 -12.17 11.74 -6.02
CA VAL A 7 -13.55 12.03 -6.41
C VAL A 7 -13.53 12.77 -7.74
N LEU A 8 -14.34 12.30 -8.68
CA LEU A 8 -14.52 12.95 -9.98
C LEU A 8 -15.97 13.45 -10.08
N THR A 9 -16.15 14.76 -10.23
CA THR A 9 -17.47 15.40 -10.36
C THR A 9 -17.60 16.06 -11.74
N PRO A 10 -18.66 15.80 -12.52
CA PRO A 10 -18.91 16.53 -13.76
C PRO A 10 -19.09 18.02 -13.50
N ASP A 11 -18.50 18.89 -14.32
CA ASP A 11 -18.61 20.36 -14.22
C ASP A 11 -19.28 21.02 -15.44
N GLY A 12 -19.90 20.21 -16.31
CA GLY A 12 -20.56 20.65 -17.55
C GLY A 12 -19.62 20.76 -18.75
N THR A 13 -18.31 20.88 -18.55
CA THR A 13 -17.29 20.92 -19.63
C THR A 13 -16.26 19.80 -19.55
N GLY A 14 -16.20 19.12 -18.42
CA GLY A 14 -15.32 18.00 -18.16
C GLY A 14 -15.56 17.44 -16.75
N TRP A 15 -14.45 17.14 -16.07
CA TRP A 15 -14.45 16.51 -14.75
C TRP A 15 -13.54 17.29 -13.80
N ARG A 16 -14.12 17.78 -12.70
CA ARG A 16 -13.36 18.25 -11.56
C ARG A 16 -12.82 17.04 -10.78
N ARG A 17 -11.55 17.10 -10.39
CA ARG A 17 -10.85 16.03 -9.65
C ARG A 17 -10.41 16.53 -8.28
N GLU A 18 -10.77 15.81 -7.25
CA GLU A 18 -10.44 16.17 -5.86
C GLU A 18 -9.98 14.91 -5.09
N PRO A 19 -9.02 14.99 -4.17
CA PRO A 19 -8.64 13.83 -3.35
C PRO A 19 -9.82 13.36 -2.50
N LEU A 20 -10.01 12.04 -2.42
CA LEU A 20 -10.94 11.48 -1.44
C LEU A 20 -10.33 11.64 -0.03
N ALA A 21 -11.02 12.36 0.85
CA ALA A 21 -10.59 12.56 2.23
C ALA A 21 -10.89 11.32 3.09
N GLY A 22 -10.03 11.04 4.07
CA GLY A 22 -10.25 9.96 5.05
C GLY A 22 -9.41 8.68 4.88
N PRO A 23 -9.04 8.20 3.67
CA PRO A 23 -8.18 7.05 3.51
C PRO A 23 -6.87 7.19 4.30
N PRO A 24 -6.48 6.18 5.09
CA PRO A 24 -5.28 6.27 5.88
C PRO A 24 -4.01 6.37 5.01
N LYS A 25 -3.07 7.25 5.38
CA LYS A 25 -1.80 7.39 4.65
C LYS A 25 -0.99 6.09 4.69
N LEU A 26 -0.34 5.75 3.57
CA LEU A 26 0.48 4.55 3.38
C LEU A 26 -0.24 3.19 3.47
N ASP A 27 -1.57 3.19 3.58
CA ASP A 27 -2.34 1.96 3.38
C ASP A 27 -2.55 1.68 1.88
N HIS A 28 -2.78 0.41 1.58
CA HIS A 28 -3.50 0.01 0.40
C HIS A 28 -4.99 0.21 0.67
N CYS A 29 -5.65 0.93 -0.22
CA CYS A 29 -7.07 1.22 -0.13
C CYS A 29 -7.74 0.89 -1.47
N GLU A 30 -8.92 0.29 -1.41
CA GLU A 30 -9.74 -0.10 -2.56
C GLU A 30 -11.23 0.19 -2.26
N ILE A 31 -11.92 0.83 -3.21
CA ILE A 31 -13.37 0.99 -3.14
C ILE A 31 -14.01 -0.34 -3.51
N VAL A 32 -14.73 -0.94 -2.56
CA VAL A 32 -15.34 -2.28 -2.71
C VAL A 32 -16.85 -2.22 -2.94
N GLY A 33 -17.45 -1.03 -2.80
CA GLY A 33 -18.86 -0.79 -3.07
C GLY A 33 -19.20 0.69 -3.10
N THR A 34 -20.26 1.05 -3.82
CA THR A 34 -20.81 2.40 -3.93
C THR A 34 -22.33 2.32 -3.98
N GLU A 35 -23.04 3.33 -3.47
CA GLU A 35 -24.51 3.44 -3.54
C GLU A 35 -24.92 4.62 -4.43
N PRO A 36 -24.84 4.50 -5.78
CA PRO A 36 -25.03 5.62 -6.69
C PRO A 36 -26.50 6.03 -6.90
N ASP A 37 -27.46 5.20 -6.51
CA ASP A 37 -28.88 5.44 -6.83
C ASP A 37 -29.54 6.36 -5.80
N HIS A 38 -29.09 6.33 -4.54
CA HIS A 38 -29.71 7.07 -3.44
C HIS A 38 -28.77 8.02 -2.69
N SER A 39 -27.45 7.93 -2.90
CA SER A 39 -26.48 8.67 -2.10
C SER A 39 -25.11 8.79 -2.77
N ASP A 40 -24.15 9.42 -2.09
CA ASP A 40 -22.72 9.37 -2.43
C ASP A 40 -21.94 8.47 -1.47
N ALA A 41 -22.60 7.44 -0.91
CA ALA A 41 -21.96 6.51 0.02
C ALA A 41 -21.06 5.49 -0.68
N TYR A 42 -20.00 5.09 0.00
CA TYR A 42 -19.04 4.10 -0.47
C TYR A 42 -18.52 3.22 0.66
N LEU A 43 -18.13 2.00 0.30
CA LEU A 43 -17.40 1.07 1.15
C LEU A 43 -15.94 1.03 0.70
N LEU A 44 -15.04 1.13 1.66
CA LEU A 44 -13.61 1.16 1.43
C LEU A 44 -12.92 0.06 2.23
N ALA A 45 -12.24 -0.85 1.54
CA ALA A 45 -11.29 -1.76 2.16
C ALA A 45 -9.94 -1.03 2.33
N SER A 46 -9.35 -1.11 3.52
CA SER A 46 -8.07 -0.50 3.84
C SER A 46 -7.18 -1.47 4.61
N GLU A 47 -5.90 -1.53 4.23
CA GLU A 47 -4.92 -2.40 4.86
C GLU A 47 -3.52 -1.78 4.83
N GLY A 48 -2.75 -1.96 5.90
CA GLY A 48 -1.38 -1.45 6.01
C GLY A 48 -0.44 -2.44 6.68
N PHE A 49 0.87 -2.19 6.60
CA PHE A 49 1.86 -3.06 7.24
C PHE A 49 1.75 -3.11 8.78
N LEU A 50 1.27 -2.03 9.40
CA LEU A 50 1.10 -1.89 10.85
C LEU A 50 -0.37 -1.65 11.24
N ARG A 51 -1.31 -1.88 10.31
CA ARG A 51 -2.74 -1.71 10.55
C ARG A 51 -3.50 -2.89 9.97
N PRO A 52 -4.19 -3.70 10.78
CA PRO A 52 -5.01 -4.79 10.29
C PRO A 52 -6.07 -4.30 9.30
N ALA A 53 -6.45 -5.20 8.39
CA ALA A 53 -7.46 -4.93 7.39
C ALA A 53 -8.76 -4.41 8.04
N ALA A 54 -9.34 -3.40 7.42
CA ALA A 54 -10.56 -2.76 7.87
C ALA A 54 -11.53 -2.53 6.71
N LEU A 55 -12.82 -2.69 7.02
CA LEU A 55 -13.92 -2.21 6.19
C LEU A 55 -14.38 -0.87 6.76
N LEU A 56 -14.33 0.14 5.91
CA LEU A 56 -14.70 1.50 6.20
C LEU A 56 -15.94 1.88 5.39
N HIS A 57 -16.77 2.76 5.94
CA HIS A 57 -17.92 3.36 5.27
C HIS A 57 -17.74 4.87 5.23
N GLY A 58 -17.92 5.46 4.05
CA GLY A 58 -17.80 6.90 3.87
C GLY A 58 -18.92 7.44 3.00
N HIS A 59 -19.10 8.75 3.08
CA HIS A 59 -19.93 9.53 2.18
C HIS A 59 -19.07 10.67 1.64
N ILE A 60 -19.22 11.04 0.36
CA ILE A 60 -18.40 12.10 -0.22
C ILE A 60 -18.66 13.42 0.53
N GLY A 61 -17.59 14.03 1.03
CA GLY A 61 -17.64 15.27 1.81
C GLY A 61 -17.66 15.07 3.33
N ASP A 62 -17.93 13.86 3.81
CA ASP A 62 -18.01 13.53 5.24
C ASP A 62 -16.78 12.77 5.76
N ALA A 63 -16.71 12.61 7.08
CA ALA A 63 -15.72 11.77 7.72
C ALA A 63 -16.02 10.27 7.49
N VAL A 64 -14.97 9.47 7.33
CA VAL A 64 -15.06 8.02 7.14
C VAL A 64 -15.21 7.30 8.49
N GLU A 65 -16.13 6.36 8.57
CA GLU A 65 -16.38 5.49 9.73
C GLU A 65 -15.74 4.11 9.55
N THR A 66 -15.22 3.52 10.63
CA THR A 66 -14.79 2.11 10.61
C THR A 66 -15.96 1.20 10.98
N LEU A 67 -16.44 0.41 10.02
CA LEU A 67 -17.49 -0.60 10.27
C LEU A 67 -16.93 -1.85 10.95
N LYS A 68 -15.77 -2.32 10.47
CA LYS A 68 -15.15 -3.55 10.97
C LYS A 68 -13.63 -3.50 10.79
N ARG A 69 -12.92 -4.17 11.70
CA ARG A 69 -11.48 -4.37 11.63
C ARG A 69 -11.12 -5.78 12.08
N GLU A 70 -10.10 -6.34 11.47
CA GLU A 70 -9.41 -7.53 11.99
C GLU A 70 -8.71 -7.23 13.33
N PRO A 71 -8.49 -8.26 14.18
CA PRO A 71 -7.77 -8.06 15.42
C PRO A 71 -6.30 -7.69 15.16
N GLU A 72 -5.71 -6.92 16.07
CA GLU A 72 -4.27 -6.74 16.10
C GLU A 72 -3.60 -8.00 16.61
N PHE A 73 -2.69 -8.55 15.81
CA PHE A 73 -1.96 -9.76 16.16
C PHE A 73 -0.62 -9.46 16.83
N PHE A 74 -0.10 -8.24 16.83
CA PHE A 74 1.14 -7.90 17.53
C PHE A 74 1.15 -6.44 17.94
N ASP A 75 1.95 -6.10 18.95
CA ASP A 75 2.16 -4.70 19.32
C ASP A 75 2.95 -3.99 18.23
N VAL A 76 2.29 -3.01 17.59
CA VAL A 76 2.89 -2.16 16.56
C VAL A 76 3.64 -0.98 17.15
N GLY A 77 3.54 -0.76 18.47
CA GLY A 77 4.25 0.28 19.21
C GLY A 77 5.74 0.29 18.89
N GLY A 78 6.28 1.50 18.68
CA GLY A 78 7.69 1.68 18.31
C GLY A 78 8.03 1.38 16.84
N HIS A 79 7.09 0.87 16.03
CA HIS A 79 7.32 0.61 14.61
C HIS A 79 6.83 1.75 13.73
N ALA A 80 7.49 1.95 12.59
CA ALA A 80 7.05 2.89 11.55
C ALA A 80 7.16 2.26 10.16
N VAL A 81 6.28 2.67 9.26
CA VAL A 81 6.38 2.38 7.82
C VAL A 81 7.06 3.56 7.15
N ARG A 82 8.14 3.30 6.42
CA ARG A 82 8.88 4.30 5.66
C ARG A 82 9.05 3.84 4.23
N GLN A 83 8.86 4.74 3.27
CA GLN A 83 9.09 4.46 1.86
C GLN A 83 10.41 5.08 1.42
N PHE A 84 11.21 4.30 0.68
CA PHE A 84 12.48 4.70 0.11
C PHE A 84 12.57 4.29 -1.36
N PHE A 85 13.68 4.66 -1.98
CA PHE A 85 14.00 4.32 -3.36
C PHE A 85 15.46 3.90 -3.47
N ALA A 86 15.69 2.72 -4.02
CA ALA A 86 17.02 2.24 -4.41
C ALA A 86 17.28 2.65 -5.87
N THR A 87 18.54 2.82 -6.22
CA THR A 87 18.95 3.02 -7.62
C THR A 87 19.47 1.69 -8.14
N SER A 88 18.79 1.13 -9.14
CA SER A 88 19.18 -0.06 -9.90
C SER A 88 20.40 0.25 -10.78
N ASP A 89 21.11 -0.78 -11.27
CA ASP A 89 22.32 -0.65 -12.09
C ASP A 89 22.11 0.20 -13.35
N ASP A 90 20.90 0.17 -13.90
CA ASP A 90 20.47 0.97 -15.06
C ASP A 90 19.94 2.37 -14.70
N GLY A 91 20.13 2.81 -13.46
CA GLY A 91 19.65 4.09 -12.95
C GLY A 91 18.18 4.10 -12.55
N THR A 92 17.43 3.01 -12.74
CA THR A 92 16.00 2.95 -12.38
C THR A 92 15.81 3.12 -10.87
N ARG A 93 14.92 4.03 -10.48
CA ARG A 93 14.52 4.24 -9.08
C ARG A 93 13.49 3.17 -8.68
N VAL A 94 13.89 2.21 -7.86
CA VAL A 94 13.05 1.10 -7.40
C VAL A 94 12.51 1.42 -6.00
N PRO A 95 11.18 1.60 -5.82
CA PRO A 95 10.61 1.86 -4.51
C PRO A 95 10.68 0.62 -3.61
N TYR A 96 10.81 0.85 -2.31
CA TYR A 96 10.67 -0.19 -1.30
C TYR A 96 10.15 0.40 0.02
N PHE A 97 9.46 -0.41 0.80
CA PHE A 97 9.05 -0.06 2.16
C PHE A 97 9.99 -0.71 3.17
N VAL A 98 10.24 -0.01 4.27
CA VAL A 98 10.89 -0.52 5.47
C VAL A 98 9.92 -0.37 6.63
N VAL A 99 9.65 -1.48 7.31
CA VAL A 99 8.77 -1.57 8.49
C VAL A 99 9.62 -2.05 9.66
N GLY A 100 9.64 -1.30 10.75
CA GLY A 100 10.54 -1.57 11.88
C GLY A 100 10.68 -0.37 12.79
N ASP A 101 11.57 -0.47 13.78
CA ASP A 101 11.98 0.67 14.59
C ASP A 101 12.61 1.76 13.70
N PRO A 102 12.06 2.99 13.66
CA PRO A 102 12.60 4.06 12.83
C PRO A 102 13.96 4.58 13.31
N SER A 103 14.34 4.32 14.57
CA SER A 103 15.62 4.71 15.17
C SER A 103 16.74 3.68 14.95
N ALA A 104 16.40 2.47 14.53
CA ALA A 104 17.39 1.43 14.25
C ALA A 104 18.27 1.81 13.04
N THR A 105 19.58 1.83 13.26
CA THR A 105 20.58 2.15 12.21
C THR A 105 21.08 0.92 11.47
N ALA A 106 21.02 -0.26 12.10
CA ALA A 106 21.38 -1.55 11.53
C ALA A 106 20.63 -2.68 12.28
N GLY A 107 20.52 -3.85 11.65
CA GLY A 107 19.94 -5.01 12.31
C GLY A 107 19.46 -6.09 11.34
N PRO A 108 18.96 -7.22 11.88
CA PRO A 108 18.38 -8.29 11.08
C PRO A 108 17.25 -7.77 10.20
N SER A 109 17.34 -8.06 8.90
CA SER A 109 16.36 -7.61 7.91
C SER A 109 15.80 -8.79 7.13
N LEU A 110 14.48 -8.82 7.01
CA LEU A 110 13.77 -9.76 6.13
C LEU A 110 13.30 -8.99 4.90
N LEU A 111 13.99 -9.18 3.79
CA LEU A 111 13.67 -8.58 2.49
C LEU A 111 12.80 -9.54 1.68
N THR A 112 11.72 -9.03 1.09
CA THR A 112 10.94 -9.74 0.09
C THR A 112 10.65 -8.87 -1.14
N GLY A 113 10.37 -9.53 -2.26
CA GLY A 113 9.97 -8.92 -3.52
C GLY A 113 9.48 -10.01 -4.47
N TYR A 114 8.54 -9.66 -5.36
CA TYR A 114 7.96 -10.62 -6.31
C TYR A 114 8.39 -10.36 -7.76
N GLY A 115 8.00 -9.20 -8.32
CA GLY A 115 8.53 -8.75 -9.61
C GLY A 115 8.09 -9.54 -10.83
N GLY A 116 6.81 -9.89 -10.92
CA GLY A 116 6.29 -10.64 -12.07
C GLY A 116 4.77 -10.56 -12.21
N TYR A 117 4.28 -10.98 -13.36
CA TYR A 117 2.85 -11.21 -13.65
C TYR A 117 1.92 -10.04 -13.34
N GLU A 118 2.41 -8.80 -13.42
CA GLU A 118 1.61 -7.62 -13.08
C GLU A 118 1.10 -7.62 -11.62
N VAL A 119 1.72 -8.39 -10.74
CA VAL A 119 1.37 -8.42 -9.32
C VAL A 119 2.10 -7.27 -8.63
N SER A 120 1.33 -6.32 -8.09
CA SER A 120 1.85 -5.23 -7.27
C SER A 120 2.08 -5.69 -5.84
N GLN A 121 3.21 -5.34 -5.24
CA GLN A 121 3.42 -5.52 -3.80
C GLN A 121 2.86 -4.31 -3.04
N THR A 122 1.62 -4.41 -2.60
CA THR A 122 0.94 -3.39 -1.80
C THR A 122 1.17 -3.64 -0.30
N PRO A 123 0.99 -2.61 0.55
CA PRO A 123 0.92 -2.80 1.99
C PRO A 123 -0.08 -3.90 2.38
N TYR A 124 0.34 -4.81 3.25
CA TYR A 124 -0.45 -5.94 3.75
C TYR A 124 -0.10 -6.21 5.22
N TYR A 125 -1.08 -6.50 6.06
CA TYR A 125 -0.89 -6.80 7.48
C TYR A 125 -0.63 -8.29 7.69
N SER A 126 0.57 -8.65 8.12
CA SER A 126 0.90 -10.04 8.43
C SER A 126 1.14 -10.22 9.92
N GLY A 127 0.22 -10.90 10.61
CA GLY A 127 0.40 -11.29 12.01
C GLY A 127 1.60 -12.23 12.22
N VAL A 128 1.95 -13.04 11.21
CA VAL A 128 3.11 -13.94 11.25
C VAL A 128 4.42 -13.16 11.19
N VAL A 129 4.58 -12.25 10.23
CA VAL A 129 5.77 -11.38 10.15
C VAL A 129 5.83 -10.46 11.37
N GLY A 130 4.70 -9.92 11.80
CA GLY A 130 4.58 -9.09 12.99
C GLY A 130 5.11 -9.75 14.24
N LYS A 131 4.52 -10.88 14.65
CA LYS A 131 4.94 -11.63 15.85
C LYS A 131 6.32 -12.26 15.69
N GLY A 132 6.61 -12.82 14.52
CA GLY A 132 7.79 -13.64 14.27
C GLY A 132 9.06 -12.84 14.02
N TRP A 133 8.93 -11.59 13.57
CA TRP A 133 10.05 -10.77 13.11
C TRP A 133 10.05 -9.37 13.72
N LEU A 134 9.00 -8.57 13.47
CA LEU A 134 8.95 -7.17 13.90
C LEU A 134 9.01 -7.05 15.42
N ALA A 135 8.19 -7.81 16.14
CA ALA A 135 8.16 -7.83 17.62
C ALA A 135 9.49 -8.27 18.26
N ARG A 136 10.44 -8.79 17.46
CA ARG A 136 11.79 -9.19 17.91
C ARG A 136 12.87 -8.18 17.52
N GLY A 137 12.47 -6.98 17.10
CA GLY A 137 13.38 -5.90 16.67
C GLY A 137 13.92 -6.06 15.25
N GLY A 138 13.37 -6.99 14.46
CA GLY A 138 13.73 -7.15 13.05
C GLY A 138 13.09 -6.08 12.18
N SER A 139 13.74 -5.72 11.07
CA SER A 139 13.14 -4.89 10.02
C SER A 139 12.57 -5.75 8.91
N TYR A 140 11.36 -5.44 8.45
CA TYR A 140 10.73 -6.07 7.30
C TYR A 140 10.75 -5.12 6.10
N VAL A 141 11.24 -5.61 4.96
CA VAL A 141 11.44 -4.81 3.76
C VAL A 141 10.70 -5.42 2.58
N VAL A 142 9.87 -4.62 1.92
CA VAL A 142 9.12 -5.04 0.73
C VAL A 142 9.59 -4.22 -0.46
N ALA A 143 10.30 -4.86 -1.37
CA ALA A 143 10.82 -4.26 -2.59
C ALA A 143 9.83 -4.39 -3.75
N ASN A 144 9.40 -3.25 -4.28
CA ASN A 144 8.53 -3.15 -5.45
C ASN A 144 9.36 -3.22 -6.73
N ILE A 145 10.03 -4.35 -6.95
CA ILE A 145 10.89 -4.58 -8.12
C ILE A 145 10.09 -4.61 -9.43
N ARG A 146 10.78 -4.44 -10.56
CA ARG A 146 10.19 -4.49 -11.92
C ARG A 146 9.52 -5.85 -12.19
N GLY A 147 8.58 -5.86 -13.13
CA GLY A 147 7.75 -7.02 -13.43
C GLY A 147 6.39 -7.04 -12.73
N GLY A 148 6.19 -6.21 -11.70
CA GLY A 148 4.88 -5.93 -11.12
C GLY A 148 4.11 -4.82 -11.87
N ARG A 149 3.01 -4.33 -11.28
CA ARG A 149 2.14 -3.26 -11.86
C ARG A 149 2.32 -1.89 -11.22
N GLU A 150 3.29 -1.71 -10.34
CA GLU A 150 3.45 -0.49 -9.55
C GLU A 150 3.56 0.78 -10.40
N TYR A 151 4.26 0.74 -11.53
CA TYR A 151 4.29 1.86 -12.49
C TYR A 151 3.65 1.49 -13.84
N GLY A 152 2.62 0.65 -13.79
CA GLY A 152 1.82 0.25 -14.95
C GLY A 152 2.57 -0.63 -15.96
N PRO A 153 2.06 -0.72 -17.21
CA PRO A 153 2.53 -1.71 -18.19
C PRO A 153 4.01 -1.57 -18.60
N ARG A 154 4.61 -0.39 -18.43
CA ARG A 154 6.05 -0.21 -18.68
C ARG A 154 6.90 -0.89 -17.60
N TRP A 155 6.46 -0.83 -16.36
CA TRP A 155 7.13 -1.48 -15.22
C TRP A 155 7.14 -3.00 -15.36
N HIS A 156 6.01 -3.57 -15.78
CA HIS A 156 5.87 -5.00 -16.01
C HIS A 156 6.77 -5.47 -17.15
N ARG A 157 6.70 -4.81 -18.31
CA ARG A 157 7.48 -5.17 -19.51
C ARG A 157 8.99 -5.07 -19.30
N ALA A 158 9.45 -4.17 -18.43
CA ALA A 158 10.87 -3.96 -18.15
C ALA A 158 11.57 -5.14 -17.44
N ALA A 159 10.85 -6.19 -17.03
CA ALA A 159 11.44 -7.41 -16.48
C ALA A 159 10.88 -8.70 -17.14
N MET A 160 10.33 -8.59 -18.35
CA MET A 160 9.84 -9.76 -19.11
C MET A 160 10.87 -10.30 -20.10
N ARG A 161 10.86 -11.62 -20.28
CA ARG A 161 11.67 -12.38 -21.25
C ARG A 161 13.16 -12.05 -21.12
N GLU A 162 13.78 -11.55 -22.19
CA GLU A 162 15.18 -11.15 -22.27
C GLU A 162 15.59 -10.05 -21.28
N ASN A 163 14.63 -9.30 -20.74
CA ASN A 163 14.87 -8.27 -19.73
C ASN A 163 14.85 -8.81 -18.29
N ARG A 164 14.56 -10.11 -18.09
CA ARG A 164 14.69 -10.74 -16.78
C ARG A 164 16.15 -11.11 -16.57
N VAL A 165 16.85 -10.31 -15.76
CA VAL A 165 18.24 -10.59 -15.37
C VAL A 165 18.28 -11.97 -14.70
N LYS A 166 19.20 -12.82 -15.17
CA LYS A 166 19.41 -14.18 -14.65
C LYS A 166 20.09 -14.16 -13.29
#